data_AF-A0A3D4EN07-F1
#
_entry.id   AF-A0A3D4EN07-F1
#
_cell.length_a   1.000
_cell.length_b   1.000
_cell.length_c   1.000
_cell.angle_alpha   90.00
_cell.angle_beta   90.00
_cell.angle_gamma   90.00
#
_symmetry.space_group_name_H-M   'P 1'
#
loop_
_entity.id
_entity.type
_entity.pdbx_description
1 polymer ?
#
loop_
_entity_poly.entity_id
_entity_poly.type
_entity_poly.pdbx_seq_one_letter_code
_entity_poly.pdbx_strand_id
1 'polypeptide(L)'
;MDFTNPLIYGVPCFLGLILVELTYSKHHDNDELYHWKDLGASLTMGIGSTLIAPLIKTVTVILLFNWVYDIFNPVVDGVRTNIFGWKSFGYAWYVWILCQLADDFSYYWFHRQNHMVRFFWAAHIVHHSSENFNLGTAVRNGWFTIFYKPLFYVWIVAIGFPPEMLVVCLGIEALWQFQLHSQYVPKLGIIDKIFNTHTMHQVHHARNLEYMDKNHGGFLNIFDRMFGTFKEL
;
A
#
# COMPACT_ATOMS: atom_id res chain seq x y z
N MET A 1 11.86 -19.56 -2.32
CA MET A 1 12.93 -18.91 -3.12
C MET A 1 13.34 -17.64 -2.39
N ASP A 2 14.58 -17.17 -2.51
CA ASP A 2 14.94 -15.89 -1.89
C ASP A 2 14.64 -14.76 -2.89
N PHE A 3 13.63 -13.94 -2.60
CA PHE A 3 13.26 -12.79 -3.41
C PHE A 3 13.61 -11.51 -2.67
N THR A 4 14.30 -10.61 -3.36
CA THR A 4 14.59 -9.30 -2.81
C THR A 4 13.30 -8.49 -2.69
N ASN A 5 13.03 -7.97 -1.49
CA ASN A 5 11.89 -7.08 -1.29
C ASN A 5 12.12 -5.77 -2.09
N PRO A 6 11.20 -5.36 -2.97
CA PRO A 6 11.36 -4.17 -3.82
C PRO A 6 11.65 -2.87 -3.04
N LEU A 7 11.17 -2.76 -1.79
CA LEU A 7 11.36 -1.58 -0.96
C LEU A 7 12.81 -1.35 -0.53
N ILE A 8 13.67 -2.38 -0.57
CA ILE A 8 15.11 -2.21 -0.31
C ILE A 8 15.71 -1.18 -1.27
N TYR A 9 15.28 -1.21 -2.53
CA TYR A 9 15.70 -0.24 -3.56
C TYR A 9 14.76 0.97 -3.62
N GLY A 10 13.47 0.78 -3.32
CA GLY A 10 12.47 1.85 -3.34
C GLY A 10 12.70 2.97 -2.33
N VAL A 11 13.03 2.62 -1.08
CA VAL A 11 13.14 3.62 0.01
C VAL A 11 14.19 4.71 -0.28
N PRO A 12 15.42 4.38 -0.77
CA PRO A 12 16.36 5.41 -1.22
C PRO A 12 15.79 6.31 -2.34
N CYS A 13 15.05 5.73 -3.30
CA CYS A 13 14.42 6.48 -4.37
C CYS A 13 13.33 7.43 -3.86
N PHE A 14 12.58 7.07 -2.82
CA PHE A 14 11.55 7.93 -2.24
C PHE A 14 12.14 9.25 -1.73
N LEU A 15 13.26 9.18 -1.00
CA LEU A 15 13.95 10.38 -0.52
C LEU A 15 14.47 11.24 -1.67
N GLY A 16 15.02 10.60 -2.72
CA GLY A 16 15.43 11.30 -3.94
C GLY A 16 14.27 12.01 -4.62
N LEU A 17 13.12 11.34 -4.78
CA LEU A 17 11.93 11.91 -5.41
C LEU A 17 11.30 13.04 -4.60
N ILE A 18 11.28 12.93 -3.27
CA ILE A 18 10.87 14.04 -2.38
C ILE A 18 11.78 15.25 -2.59
N LEU A 19 13.11 15.06 -2.65
CA LEU A 19 14.04 16.16 -2.90
C LEU A 19 13.86 16.77 -4.30
N VAL A 20 13.58 15.95 -5.31
CA VAL A 20 13.27 16.44 -6.66
C VAL A 20 11.99 17.27 -6.66
N GLU A 21 10.90 16.80 -6.04
CA GLU A 21 9.64 17.54 -5.99
C GLU A 21 9.79 18.85 -5.18
N LEU A 22 10.48 18.81 -4.04
CA LEU A 22 10.78 19.99 -3.22
C LEU A 22 11.61 21.03 -3.99
N THR A 23 12.62 20.61 -4.75
CA THR A 23 13.46 21.54 -5.52
C THR A 23 12.71 22.08 -6.73
N TYR A 24 11.92 21.23 -7.39
CA TYR A 24 11.05 21.62 -8.49
C TYR A 24 10.00 22.64 -8.04
N SER A 25 9.38 22.45 -6.87
CA SER A 25 8.36 23.36 -6.36
C SER A 25 8.91 24.76 -6.10
N LYS A 26 10.10 24.85 -5.50
CA LYS A 26 10.80 26.12 -5.28
C LYS A 26 11.24 26.80 -6.58
N HIS A 27 11.62 26.02 -7.59
CA HIS A 27 12.03 26.60 -8.87
C HIS A 27 10.84 27.18 -9.67
N HIS A 28 9.62 26.74 -9.38
CA HIS A 28 8.39 27.18 -10.04
C HIS A 28 7.48 27.99 -9.11
N ASP A 29 8.06 28.65 -8.10
CA ASP A 29 7.37 29.55 -7.16
C ASP A 29 6.15 28.93 -6.45
N ASN A 30 6.14 27.60 -6.27
CA ASN A 30 5.13 26.88 -5.49
C ASN A 30 5.62 26.62 -4.05
N ASP A 31 5.88 27.71 -3.33
CA ASP A 31 6.49 27.67 -1.99
C ASP A 31 5.56 27.09 -0.91
N GLU A 32 4.24 27.08 -1.16
CA GLU A 32 3.23 26.55 -0.22
C GLU A 32 3.10 25.02 -0.30
N LEU A 33 3.67 24.36 -1.33
CA LEU A 33 3.55 22.90 -1.45
C LEU A 33 4.25 22.16 -0.31
N TYR A 34 5.36 22.69 0.18
CA TYR A 34 6.19 22.06 1.21
C TYR A 34 6.44 22.99 2.39
N HIS A 35 5.73 22.75 3.49
CA HIS A 35 6.04 23.38 4.77
C HIS A 35 7.02 22.53 5.58
N TRP A 36 8.13 23.14 6.00
CA TRP A 36 9.22 22.43 6.71
C TRP A 36 8.80 21.68 7.97
N LYS A 37 7.87 22.24 8.75
CA LYS A 37 7.37 21.58 9.97
C LYS A 37 6.58 20.32 9.64
N ASP A 38 5.75 20.39 8.60
CA ASP A 38 4.94 19.25 8.18
C ASP A 38 5.80 18.18 7.49
N LEU A 39 6.74 18.58 6.62
CA LEU A 39 7.73 17.68 6.03
C LEU A 39 8.56 16.99 7.13
N GLY A 40 9.03 17.73 8.13
CA GLY A 40 9.76 17.17 9.27
C GLY A 40 8.94 16.14 10.05
N ALA A 41 7.66 16.40 10.27
CA ALA A 41 6.75 15.43 10.90
C ALA A 41 6.59 14.17 10.03
N SER A 42 6.36 14.32 8.73
CA SER A 42 6.21 13.21 7.78
C SER A 42 7.48 12.35 7.69
N LEU A 43 8.65 12.97 7.60
CA LEU A 43 9.95 12.26 7.60
C LEU A 43 10.19 11.53 8.93
N THR A 44 9.84 12.15 10.07
CA THR A 44 9.96 11.51 11.39
C THR A 44 9.07 10.27 11.49
N MET A 45 7.82 10.36 11.03
CA MET A 45 6.91 9.21 10.95
C MET A 45 7.44 8.10 10.04
N GLY A 46 8.02 8.46 8.89
CA GLY A 46 8.64 7.53 7.95
C GLY A 46 9.88 6.82 8.50
N ILE A 47 10.77 7.55 9.18
CA ILE A 47 11.94 6.98 9.88
C ILE A 47 11.48 6.00 10.96
N GLY A 48 10.54 6.41 11.81
CA GLY A 48 9.97 5.53 12.84
C GLY A 48 9.36 4.26 12.25
N SER A 49 8.62 4.40 11.14
CA SER A 49 8.05 3.25 10.42
C SER A 49 9.15 2.31 9.90
N THR A 50 10.25 2.85 9.37
CA THR A 50 11.38 2.06 8.86
C THR A 50 12.15 1.33 9.96
N LEU A 51 12.16 1.86 11.19
CA LEU A 51 12.76 1.18 12.35
C LEU A 51 11.85 0.08 12.92
N ILE A 52 10.53 0.31 12.95
CA ILE A 52 9.56 -0.62 13.52
C ILE A 52 9.23 -1.76 12.53
N ALA A 53 9.12 -1.44 11.23
CA ALA A 53 8.65 -2.38 10.22
C ALA A 53 9.50 -3.65 10.12
N PRO A 54 10.85 -3.65 10.18
CA PRO A 54 11.64 -4.89 10.14
C PRO A 54 11.32 -5.85 11.29
N LEU A 55 11.14 -5.31 12.50
CA LEU A 55 10.79 -6.10 13.68
C LEU A 55 9.42 -6.77 13.49
N ILE A 56 8.42 -6.00 13.07
CA ILE A 56 7.07 -6.52 12.84
C ILE A 56 6.99 -7.39 11.59
N LYS A 57 7.78 -7.10 10.55
CA LYS A 57 7.87 -7.91 9.33
C LYS A 57 8.41 -9.30 9.65
N THR A 58 9.37 -9.41 10.56
CA THR A 58 9.89 -10.71 11.00
C THR A 58 8.78 -11.51 11.68
N VAL A 59 8.07 -10.91 12.64
CA VAL A 59 6.91 -11.53 13.31
C VAL A 59 5.82 -11.90 12.30
N THR A 60 5.48 -10.99 11.39
CA THR A 60 4.40 -11.17 10.41
C THR A 60 4.72 -12.27 9.40
N VAL A 61 5.89 -12.20 8.75
CA VAL A 61 6.25 -13.13 7.69
C VAL A 61 6.55 -14.50 8.29
N ILE A 62 7.39 -14.56 9.34
CA ILE A 62 7.83 -15.83 9.90
C ILE A 62 6.75 -16.47 10.77
N LEU A 63 6.06 -15.71 11.64
CA LEU A 63 5.13 -16.31 12.60
C LEU A 63 3.69 -16.36 12.11
N LEU A 64 3.22 -15.38 11.33
CA LEU A 64 1.83 -15.37 10.89
C LEU A 64 1.67 -16.01 9.51
N PHE A 65 2.33 -15.48 8.48
CA PHE A 65 2.10 -15.94 7.11
C PHE A 65 2.64 -17.35 6.85
N ASN A 66 3.86 -17.66 7.28
CA ASN A 66 4.38 -19.03 7.14
C ASN A 66 3.58 -20.03 7.98
N TRP A 67 3.20 -19.68 9.22
CA TRP A 67 2.39 -20.57 10.07
C TRP A 67 1.02 -20.87 9.45
N VAL A 68 0.30 -19.84 8.98
CA VAL A 68 -0.98 -20.03 8.28
C VAL A 68 -0.78 -20.82 6.99
N TYR A 69 0.25 -20.49 6.21
CA TYR A 69 0.57 -21.21 4.99
C TYR A 69 0.81 -22.70 5.28
N ASP A 70 1.59 -23.04 6.29
CA ASP A 70 1.90 -24.43 6.66
C ASP A 70 0.68 -25.20 7.16
N ILE A 71 -0.20 -24.56 7.93
CA ILE A 71 -1.45 -25.18 8.40
C ILE A 71 -2.41 -25.44 7.24
N PHE A 72 -2.61 -24.45 6.37
CA PHE A 72 -3.59 -24.55 5.29
C PHE A 72 -3.05 -25.23 4.03
N ASN A 73 -1.72 -25.40 3.92
CA ASN A 73 -1.04 -26.01 2.79
C ASN A 73 -0.01 -27.05 3.23
N PRO A 74 -0.45 -28.11 3.94
CA PRO A 74 0.42 -29.18 4.40
C PRO A 74 1.09 -29.89 3.22
N VAL A 75 2.22 -30.55 3.51
CA VAL A 75 2.87 -31.45 2.55
C VAL A 75 2.18 -32.80 2.61
N VAL A 76 1.52 -33.18 1.53
CA VAL A 76 0.88 -34.50 1.34
C VAL A 76 1.59 -35.18 0.18
N ASP A 77 2.15 -36.37 0.41
CA ASP A 77 2.90 -37.14 -0.59
C ASP A 77 4.02 -36.34 -1.29
N GLY A 78 4.73 -35.50 -0.52
CA GLY A 78 5.82 -34.66 -1.01
C GLY A 78 5.37 -33.41 -1.78
N VAL A 79 4.05 -33.14 -1.88
CA VAL A 79 3.49 -31.98 -2.56
C VAL A 79 2.74 -31.10 -1.57
N ARG A 80 3.04 -29.79 -1.57
CA ARG A 80 2.21 -28.83 -0.83
C ARG A 80 0.82 -28.77 -1.43
N THR A 81 -0.16 -29.15 -0.62
CA THR A 81 -1.55 -29.32 -1.01
C THR A 81 -2.41 -28.54 -0.04
N ASN A 82 -3.24 -27.66 -0.56
CA ASN A 82 -4.18 -26.91 0.26
C ASN A 82 -5.17 -27.85 0.94
N ILE A 83 -5.67 -27.51 2.13
CA ILE A 83 -6.65 -28.32 2.87
C ILE A 83 -7.94 -28.60 2.09
N PHE A 84 -8.23 -27.83 1.05
CA PHE A 84 -9.35 -28.05 0.13
C PHE A 84 -9.02 -28.94 -1.09
N GLY A 85 -7.81 -29.51 -1.15
CA GLY A 85 -7.44 -30.59 -2.08
C GLY A 85 -6.73 -30.15 -3.38
N TRP A 86 -6.53 -28.85 -3.63
CA TRP A 86 -5.71 -28.39 -4.76
C TRP A 86 -4.25 -28.23 -4.38
N LYS A 87 -3.36 -28.35 -5.36
CA LYS A 87 -1.94 -28.05 -5.19
C LYS A 87 -1.74 -26.56 -4.89
N SER A 88 -0.93 -26.23 -3.89
CA SER A 88 -0.57 -24.83 -3.59
C SER A 88 0.11 -24.18 -4.79
N PHE A 89 -0.05 -22.86 -4.91
CA PHE A 89 0.37 -22.16 -6.11
C PHE A 89 1.90 -22.13 -6.24
N GLY A 90 2.38 -22.40 -7.45
CA GLY A 90 3.79 -22.29 -7.81
C GLY A 90 4.17 -20.87 -8.23
N TYR A 91 5.33 -20.71 -8.87
CA TYR A 91 5.90 -19.39 -9.22
C TYR A 91 5.76 -19.02 -10.70
N ALA A 92 4.80 -19.63 -11.41
CA ALA A 92 4.54 -19.25 -12.79
C ALA A 92 4.14 -17.78 -12.87
N TRP A 93 4.55 -17.07 -13.94
CA TRP A 93 4.37 -15.62 -14.06
C TRP A 93 2.92 -15.15 -13.88
N TYR A 94 1.93 -15.93 -14.31
CA TYR A 94 0.51 -15.57 -14.14
C TYR A 94 0.04 -15.69 -12.69
N VAL A 95 0.68 -16.54 -11.86
CA VAL A 95 0.38 -16.64 -10.42
C VAL A 95 0.79 -15.35 -9.72
N TRP A 96 1.90 -14.73 -10.12
CA TRP A 96 2.29 -13.41 -9.60
C TRP A 96 1.24 -12.34 -9.88
N ILE A 97 0.66 -12.33 -11.07
CA ILE A 97 -0.42 -11.39 -11.43
C ILE A 97 -1.66 -11.65 -10.57
N LEU A 98 -2.03 -12.92 -10.36
CA LEU A 98 -3.15 -13.28 -9.49
C LEU A 98 -2.89 -12.90 -8.02
N CYS A 99 -1.66 -13.08 -7.54
CA CYS A 99 -1.25 -12.66 -6.19
C CYS A 99 -1.32 -11.15 -6.06
N GLN A 100 -0.85 -10.41 -7.06
CA GLN A 100 -0.90 -8.95 -7.09
C GLN A 100 -2.34 -8.41 -7.12
N LEU A 101 -3.26 -9.09 -7.81
CA LEU A 101 -4.68 -8.74 -7.81
C LEU A 101 -5.35 -9.04 -6.46
N ALA A 102 -4.96 -10.14 -5.81
CA ALA A 102 -5.44 -10.49 -4.46
C ALA A 102 -4.92 -9.52 -3.40
N ASP A 103 -3.67 -9.08 -3.53
CA ASP A 103 -3.04 -8.00 -2.75
C ASP A 103 -3.83 -6.70 -2.90
N ASP A 104 -4.06 -6.24 -4.13
CA ASP A 104 -4.81 -5.02 -4.44
C ASP A 104 -6.26 -5.05 -3.91
N PHE A 105 -6.93 -6.21 -4.02
CA PHE A 105 -8.25 -6.41 -3.42
C PHE A 105 -8.23 -6.32 -1.89
N SER A 106 -7.22 -6.92 -1.26
CA SER A 106 -7.04 -6.88 0.19
C SER A 106 -6.72 -5.47 0.67
N TYR A 107 -5.89 -4.73 -0.10
CA TYR A 107 -5.59 -3.33 0.16
C TYR A 107 -6.84 -2.47 0.09
N TYR A 108 -7.68 -2.62 -0.95
CA TYR A 108 -8.94 -1.88 -1.05
C TYR A 108 -9.78 -2.01 0.22
N TRP A 109 -9.96 -3.23 0.72
CA TRP A 109 -10.73 -3.45 1.95
C TRP A 109 -10.02 -2.96 3.20
N PHE A 110 -8.71 -3.20 3.32
CA PHE A 110 -7.90 -2.64 4.40
C PHE A 110 -8.05 -1.12 4.46
N HIS A 111 -7.91 -0.45 3.33
CA HIS A 111 -7.92 0.99 3.23
C HIS A 111 -9.33 1.55 3.49
N ARG A 112 -10.36 0.96 2.86
CA ARG A 112 -11.75 1.36 3.13
C ARG A 112 -12.13 1.17 4.60
N GLN A 113 -11.75 0.07 5.24
CA GLN A 113 -12.04 -0.13 6.66
C GLN A 113 -11.29 0.86 7.55
N ASN A 114 -10.11 1.32 7.12
CA ASN A 114 -9.39 2.41 7.78
C ASN A 114 -10.15 3.73 7.78
N HIS A 115 -10.97 4.00 6.77
CA HIS A 115 -11.83 5.19 6.74
C HIS A 115 -13.16 4.97 7.45
N MET A 116 -13.75 3.77 7.34
CA MET A 116 -15.10 3.49 7.82
C MET A 116 -15.19 3.09 9.30
N VAL A 117 -14.12 2.56 9.90
CA VAL A 117 -14.12 2.06 11.28
C VAL A 117 -13.25 2.95 12.16
N ARG A 118 -13.85 3.54 13.21
CA ARG A 118 -13.20 4.52 14.10
C ARG A 118 -11.87 4.06 14.68
N PHE A 119 -11.76 2.77 15.04
CA PHE A 119 -10.52 2.20 15.57
C PHE A 119 -9.40 2.20 14.53
N PHE A 120 -9.69 1.76 13.30
CA PHE A 120 -8.71 1.77 12.21
C PHE A 120 -8.40 3.20 11.75
N TRP A 121 -9.41 4.07 11.70
CA TRP A 121 -9.23 5.49 11.41
C TRP A 121 -8.28 6.19 12.39
N ALA A 122 -8.34 5.87 13.68
CA ALA A 122 -7.40 6.43 14.65
C ALA A 122 -5.92 6.09 14.33
N ALA A 123 -5.66 4.95 13.67
CA ALA A 123 -4.33 4.60 13.19
C ALA A 123 -3.98 5.28 11.86
N HIS A 124 -4.96 5.43 10.97
CA HIS A 124 -4.77 5.92 9.61
C HIS A 124 -4.81 7.44 9.46
N ILE A 125 -5.51 8.15 10.34
CA ILE A 125 -5.61 9.61 10.33
C ILE A 125 -4.23 10.28 10.35
N VAL A 126 -3.20 9.63 10.89
CA VAL A 126 -1.83 10.13 10.85
C VAL A 126 -1.39 10.41 9.41
N HIS A 127 -1.75 9.54 8.46
CA HIS A 127 -1.50 9.70 7.04
C HIS A 127 -2.24 10.91 6.45
N HIS A 128 -3.52 11.06 6.80
CA HIS A 128 -4.38 12.17 6.35
C HIS A 128 -4.20 13.48 7.14
N SER A 129 -3.30 13.51 8.12
CA SER A 129 -3.14 14.68 9.01
C SER A 129 -2.21 15.75 8.45
N SER A 130 -1.52 15.49 7.34
CA SER A 130 -0.76 16.54 6.66
C SER A 130 -1.72 17.54 6.02
N GLU A 131 -1.41 18.83 6.16
CA GLU A 131 -2.13 19.92 5.49
C GLU A 131 -1.67 20.12 4.05
N ASN A 132 -0.58 19.46 3.63
CA ASN A 132 0.04 19.60 2.32
C ASN A 132 0.09 18.26 1.58
N PHE A 133 -0.51 18.18 0.41
CA PHE A 133 -0.49 16.96 -0.38
C PHE A 133 0.73 16.94 -1.31
N ASN A 134 1.79 16.24 -0.90
CA ASN A 134 3.06 16.10 -1.63
C ASN A 134 3.72 14.75 -1.31
N LEU A 135 4.83 14.40 -1.97
CA LEU A 135 5.50 13.10 -1.81
C LEU A 135 6.02 12.86 -0.38
N GLY A 136 6.24 13.91 0.41
CA GLY A 136 6.53 13.79 1.84
C GLY A 136 5.37 13.15 2.60
N THR A 137 4.13 13.44 2.24
CA THR A 137 2.92 12.86 2.87
C THR A 137 2.81 11.35 2.65
N ALA A 138 3.34 10.84 1.54
CA ALA A 138 3.37 9.39 1.26
C ALA A 138 4.09 8.58 2.34
N VAL A 139 5.14 9.15 2.96
CA VAL A 139 5.92 8.46 3.99
C VAL A 139 5.38 8.66 5.40
N ARG A 140 4.32 9.47 5.56
CA ARG A 140 3.66 9.75 6.84
C ARG A 140 2.74 8.61 7.29
N ASN A 141 3.30 7.43 7.51
CA ASN A 141 2.52 6.27 7.93
C ASN A 141 2.43 6.20 9.46
N GLY A 142 1.21 5.98 9.97
CA GLY A 142 1.00 5.64 11.37
C GLY A 142 1.68 4.31 11.71
N TRP A 143 2.26 4.21 12.90
CA TRP A 143 2.94 2.97 13.29
C TRP A 143 1.96 1.87 13.70
N PHE A 144 0.80 2.24 14.21
CA PHE A 144 -0.20 1.27 14.68
C PHE A 144 -0.76 0.40 13.53
N THR A 145 -0.85 0.96 12.32
CA THR A 145 -1.23 0.25 11.11
C THR A 145 -0.34 -0.97 10.81
N ILE A 146 0.94 -0.94 11.21
CA ILE A 146 1.90 -2.02 10.97
C ILE A 146 1.49 -3.30 11.70
N PHE A 147 0.82 -3.20 12.86
CA PHE A 147 0.50 -4.35 13.71
C PHE A 147 -0.69 -5.18 13.21
N TYR A 148 -1.67 -4.53 12.57
CA TYR A 148 -2.91 -5.21 12.19
C TYR A 148 -3.11 -5.30 10.67
N LYS A 149 -2.44 -4.46 9.85
CA LYS A 149 -2.50 -4.55 8.39
C LYS A 149 -2.27 -5.99 7.90
N PRO A 150 -1.29 -6.77 8.41
CA PRO A 150 -1.08 -8.13 7.93
C PRO A 150 -2.27 -9.07 8.06
N LEU A 151 -3.15 -8.84 9.06
CA LEU A 151 -4.34 -9.67 9.27
C LEU A 151 -5.29 -9.64 8.07
N PHE A 152 -5.31 -8.55 7.30
CA PHE A 152 -6.12 -8.42 6.09
C PHE A 152 -5.61 -9.29 4.92
N TYR A 153 -4.36 -9.76 4.98
CA TYR A 153 -3.72 -10.50 3.89
C TYR A 153 -3.55 -12.00 4.19
N VAL A 154 -3.89 -12.44 5.41
CA VAL A 154 -3.74 -13.84 5.86
C VAL A 154 -4.44 -14.83 4.93
N TRP A 155 -5.60 -14.45 4.39
CA TRP A 155 -6.37 -15.33 3.51
C TRP A 155 -5.62 -15.69 2.23
N ILE A 156 -4.75 -14.81 1.70
CA ILE A 156 -4.00 -15.03 0.47
C ILE A 156 -3.04 -16.21 0.63
N VAL A 157 -2.29 -16.25 1.73
CA VAL A 157 -1.40 -17.39 2.01
C VAL A 157 -2.20 -18.63 2.41
N ALA A 158 -3.34 -18.47 3.09
CA ALA A 158 -4.20 -19.58 3.44
C ALA A 158 -4.72 -20.34 2.20
N ILE A 159 -5.08 -19.64 1.12
CA ILE A 159 -5.55 -20.31 -0.12
C ILE A 159 -4.42 -20.92 -0.96
N GLY A 160 -3.16 -20.66 -0.60
CA GLY A 160 -2.00 -21.37 -1.14
C GLY A 160 -1.02 -20.52 -1.94
N PHE A 161 -1.05 -19.19 -1.85
CA PHE A 161 0.04 -18.36 -2.38
C PHE A 161 1.26 -18.43 -1.46
N PRO A 162 2.49 -18.57 -1.99
CA PRO A 162 3.69 -18.58 -1.17
C PRO A 162 3.86 -17.26 -0.39
N PRO A 163 4.21 -17.29 0.91
CA PRO A 163 4.39 -16.08 1.71
C PRO A 163 5.40 -15.08 1.13
N GLU A 164 6.51 -15.56 0.55
CA GLU A 164 7.51 -14.69 -0.07
C GLU A 164 6.98 -13.94 -1.30
N MET A 165 6.05 -14.55 -2.05
CA MET A 165 5.41 -13.94 -3.21
C MET A 165 4.53 -12.76 -2.77
N LEU A 166 3.73 -12.95 -1.73
CA LEU A 166 2.89 -11.90 -1.16
C LEU A 166 3.74 -10.73 -0.63
N VAL A 167 4.86 -11.01 0.04
CA VAL A 167 5.77 -9.95 0.54
C VAL A 167 6.36 -9.09 -0.58
N VAL A 168 6.61 -9.68 -1.75
CA VAL A 168 7.04 -8.94 -2.93
C VAL A 168 5.89 -8.10 -3.49
N CYS A 169 4.68 -8.67 -3.64
CA CYS A 169 3.49 -7.94 -4.12
C CYS A 169 3.18 -6.71 -3.25
N LEU A 170 3.16 -6.88 -1.92
CA LEU A 170 3.02 -5.79 -0.95
C LEU A 170 4.08 -4.68 -1.14
N GLY A 171 5.29 -5.07 -1.53
CA GLY A 171 6.38 -4.14 -1.82
C GLY A 171 6.13 -3.35 -3.11
N ILE A 172 5.67 -4.02 -4.17
CA ILE A 172 5.28 -3.37 -5.43
C ILE A 172 4.11 -2.39 -5.17
N GLU A 173 3.15 -2.77 -4.33
CA GLU A 173 2.01 -1.91 -3.95
C GLU A 173 2.46 -0.65 -3.25
N ALA A 174 3.35 -0.78 -2.28
CA ALA A 174 3.91 0.36 -1.58
C ALA A 174 4.70 1.30 -2.51
N LEU A 175 5.38 0.78 -3.54
CA LEU A 175 6.03 1.61 -4.57
C LEU A 175 4.99 2.39 -5.40
N TRP A 176 3.91 1.74 -5.82
CA TRP A 176 2.83 2.39 -6.57
C TRP A 176 2.12 3.46 -5.74
N GLN A 177 1.81 3.15 -4.49
CA GLN A 177 1.13 4.05 -3.56
C GLN A 177 1.96 5.29 -3.22
N PHE A 178 3.28 5.16 -3.11
CA PHE A 178 4.16 6.29 -2.83
C PHE A 178 3.98 7.42 -3.86
N GLN A 179 4.11 7.09 -5.15
CA GLN A 179 4.14 8.12 -6.20
C GLN A 179 2.81 8.87 -6.38
N LEU A 180 1.68 8.29 -5.95
CA LEU A 180 0.35 8.91 -6.06
C LEU A 180 0.25 10.26 -5.33
N HIS A 181 1.16 10.57 -4.41
CA HIS A 181 1.15 11.78 -3.59
C HIS A 181 1.80 12.99 -4.26
N SER A 182 1.65 13.14 -5.58
CA SER A 182 2.15 14.32 -6.29
C SER A 182 1.00 15.11 -6.91
N GLN A 183 1.07 16.44 -6.79
CA GLN A 183 0.15 17.36 -7.47
C GLN A 183 0.60 17.69 -8.90
N TYR A 184 1.84 17.39 -9.25
CA TYR A 184 2.43 17.77 -10.54
C TYR A 184 2.05 16.84 -11.69
N VAL A 185 1.52 15.65 -11.39
CA VAL A 185 1.09 14.71 -12.42
C VAL A 185 -0.37 14.99 -12.79
N PRO A 186 -0.65 15.39 -14.04
CA PRO A 186 -2.02 15.68 -14.48
C PRO A 186 -2.84 14.39 -14.64
N LYS A 187 -4.12 14.53 -14.99
CA LYS A 187 -4.95 13.41 -15.45
C LYS A 187 -4.24 12.67 -16.59
N LEU A 188 -4.19 11.34 -16.50
CA LEU A 188 -3.47 10.47 -17.43
C LEU A 188 -4.37 9.84 -18.50
N GLY A 189 -5.64 10.27 -18.58
CA GLY A 189 -6.56 9.92 -19.65
C GLY A 189 -6.96 8.45 -19.61
N ILE A 190 -6.44 7.63 -20.52
CA ILE A 190 -6.79 6.20 -20.57
C ILE A 190 -6.32 5.47 -19.31
N ILE A 191 -5.20 5.87 -18.73
CA ILE A 191 -4.65 5.25 -17.51
C ILE A 191 -5.62 5.43 -16.33
N ASP A 192 -6.26 6.60 -16.21
CA ASP A 192 -7.27 6.88 -15.18
C ASP A 192 -8.51 5.98 -15.29
N LYS A 193 -8.72 5.29 -16.40
CA LYS A 193 -9.85 4.35 -16.52
C LYS A 193 -9.60 3.05 -15.79
N ILE A 194 -8.34 2.68 -15.56
CA ILE A 194 -7.93 1.36 -15.06
C ILE A 194 -7.24 1.46 -13.71
N PHE A 195 -6.29 2.38 -13.59
CA PHE A 195 -5.43 2.49 -12.42
C PHE A 195 -5.93 3.55 -11.45
N ASN A 196 -5.60 3.37 -10.17
CA ASN A 196 -5.61 4.45 -9.20
C ASN A 196 -4.46 5.40 -9.55
N THR A 197 -4.78 6.69 -9.71
CA THR A 197 -3.85 7.70 -10.23
C THR A 197 -3.76 8.89 -9.28
N HIS A 198 -2.75 9.74 -9.50
CA HIS A 198 -2.47 10.92 -8.67
C HIS A 198 -3.72 11.75 -8.37
N THR A 199 -4.53 12.05 -9.39
CA THR A 199 -5.76 12.84 -9.20
C THR A 199 -6.83 12.11 -8.39
N MET A 200 -6.91 10.78 -8.48
CA MET A 200 -7.83 9.99 -7.65
C MET A 200 -7.38 9.94 -6.20
N HIS A 201 -6.06 9.86 -5.97
CA HIS A 201 -5.49 9.90 -4.63
C HIS A 201 -5.57 11.29 -3.99
N GLN A 202 -5.52 12.36 -4.80
CA GLN A 202 -5.85 13.71 -4.34
C GLN A 202 -7.29 13.80 -3.86
N VAL A 203 -8.25 13.25 -4.62
CA VAL A 203 -9.66 13.13 -4.18
C VAL A 203 -9.75 12.36 -2.87
N HIS A 204 -9.02 11.25 -2.75
CA HIS A 204 -8.99 10.45 -1.53
C HIS A 204 -8.53 11.24 -0.29
N HIS A 205 -7.51 12.07 -0.44
CA HIS A 205 -7.00 12.93 0.63
C HIS A 205 -7.80 14.23 0.84
N ALA A 206 -8.77 14.53 -0.03
CA ALA A 206 -9.52 15.76 0.05
C ALA A 206 -10.43 15.80 1.29
N ARG A 207 -10.62 17.00 1.83
CA ARG A 207 -11.46 17.25 3.02
C ARG A 207 -12.85 17.75 2.66
N ASN A 208 -13.13 17.96 1.36
CA ASN A 208 -14.43 18.39 0.87
C ASN A 208 -15.46 17.27 1.06
N LEU A 209 -16.66 17.61 1.50
CA LEU A 209 -17.76 16.66 1.70
C LEU A 209 -18.06 15.80 0.47
N GLU A 210 -17.89 16.34 -0.74
CA GLU A 210 -18.11 15.62 -2.00
C GLU A 210 -17.13 14.46 -2.23
N TYR A 211 -15.92 14.58 -1.69
CA TYR A 211 -14.80 13.65 -1.91
C TYR A 211 -14.53 12.73 -0.72
N MET A 212 -15.28 12.91 0.38
CA MET A 212 -15.15 12.13 1.59
C MET A 212 -15.36 10.63 1.33
N ASP A 213 -14.47 9.81 1.89
CA ASP A 213 -14.49 8.35 1.82
C ASP A 213 -14.54 7.79 0.38
N LYS A 214 -13.83 8.43 -0.56
CA LYS A 214 -13.69 7.99 -1.96
C LYS A 214 -12.31 7.44 -2.28
N ASN A 215 -12.23 6.63 -3.34
CA ASN A 215 -11.01 6.11 -3.95
C ASN A 215 -10.05 5.40 -2.98
N HIS A 216 -10.42 4.22 -2.51
CA HIS A 216 -9.62 3.41 -1.57
C HIS A 216 -8.67 2.41 -2.25
N GLY A 217 -8.70 2.29 -3.58
CA GLY A 217 -7.94 1.30 -4.35
C GLY A 217 -6.42 1.44 -4.22
N GLY A 218 -5.72 0.31 -4.36
CA GLY A 218 -4.27 0.26 -4.35
C GLY A 218 -3.71 0.67 -5.71
N PHE A 219 -3.57 -0.30 -6.61
CA PHE A 219 -3.14 -0.11 -7.99
C PHE A 219 -4.30 0.17 -8.92
N LEU A 220 -5.39 -0.59 -8.80
CA LEU A 220 -6.52 -0.52 -9.70
C LEU A 220 -7.66 0.26 -9.04
N ASN A 221 -8.42 0.97 -9.86
CA ASN A 221 -9.66 1.61 -9.40
C ASN A 221 -10.89 0.70 -9.57
N ILE A 222 -10.69 -0.55 -9.99
CA ILE A 222 -11.78 -1.49 -10.28
C ILE A 222 -12.63 -1.75 -9.02
N PHE A 223 -12.01 -1.90 -7.85
CA PHE A 223 -12.73 -2.17 -6.61
C PHE A 223 -13.51 -0.93 -6.15
N ASP A 224 -12.97 0.27 -6.36
CA ASP A 224 -13.73 1.50 -6.13
C ASP A 224 -14.98 1.59 -7.01
N ARG A 225 -14.87 1.19 -8.28
CA ARG A 225 -16.02 1.16 -9.21
C ARG A 225 -17.02 0.08 -8.81
N MET A 226 -16.55 -1.12 -8.50
CA MET A 226 -17.40 -2.25 -8.11
C MET A 226 -18.19 -1.98 -6.83
N PHE A 227 -17.57 -1.31 -5.85
CA PHE A 227 -18.16 -1.10 -4.53
C PHE A 227 -18.64 0.34 -4.28
N GLY A 228 -18.71 1.17 -5.33
CA GLY A 228 -19.36 2.49 -5.31
C GLY A 228 -18.59 3.60 -4.59
N THR A 229 -17.27 3.49 -4.47
CA THR A 229 -16.40 4.51 -3.84
C THR A 229 -15.59 5.32 -4.85
N PHE A 230 -15.70 5.03 -6.14
CA PHE A 230 -15.01 5.77 -7.20
C PHE A 230 -15.52 7.21 -7.34
N LYS A 231 -14.60 8.17 -7.45
CA LYS A 231 -14.87 9.58 -7.72
C LYS A 231 -13.71 10.23 -8.45
N GLU A 232 -13.99 10.93 -9.54
CA GLU A 232 -12.96 11.72 -10.25
C GLU A 232 -12.78 13.09 -9.60
N LEU A 233 -11.59 13.67 -9.81
CA LEU A 233 -11.28 15.06 -9.48
C LEU A 233 -12.03 16.03 -10.41
#